data_AF-A0A3P7WU69-F1
#
_entry.id   AF-A0A3P7WU69-F1
#
_cell.length_a   1.000
_cell.length_b   1.000
_cell.length_c   1.000
_cell.angle_alpha   90.00
_cell.angle_beta   90.00
_cell.angle_gamma   90.00
#
_symmetry.space_group_name_H-M   'P 1'
#
loop_
_entity.id
_entity.type
_entity.pdbx_description
1 polymer ?
#
loop_
_entity_poly.entity_id
_entity_poly.type
_entity_poly.pdbx_seq_one_letter_code
_entity_poly.pdbx_strand_id
1 'polypeptide(L)'
;MDECAEGIVVCGGSKNSSVCVNTDGSYECRCAPGYAGNPDSPHGCVDVDECQLSDFYCGEKGICKNLVGSYECECAEGFQRDQYTGQCVDIDECKYEPCDKAAICTNLHGSFRCTCTDGFVGNGVQCHGKILPDFLNT
;
A
#
# COMPACT_ATOMS: atom_id res chain seq x y z
N MET A 1 -29.86 -20.58 23.37
CA MET A 1 -28.63 -21.28 23.76
C MET A 1 -27.49 -20.33 23.38
N ASP A 2 -26.24 -20.62 23.74
CA ASP A 2 -25.09 -19.90 23.15
C ASP A 2 -24.32 -20.92 22.33
N GLU A 3 -24.78 -21.11 21.10
CA GLU A 3 -24.24 -22.11 20.19
C GLU A 3 -22.78 -21.76 19.81
N CYS A 4 -22.42 -20.47 19.75
CA CYS A 4 -21.04 -20.05 19.53
C CYS A 4 -20.11 -20.25 20.74
N ALA A 5 -20.63 -20.42 21.96
CA ALA A 5 -19.83 -20.77 23.14
C ALA A 5 -19.50 -22.27 23.22
N GLU A 6 -20.15 -23.13 22.43
CA GLU A 6 -19.87 -24.58 22.40
C GLU A 6 -18.59 -24.95 21.60
N GLY A 7 -17.88 -23.96 21.04
CA GLY A 7 -16.53 -24.13 20.51
C GLY A 7 -16.43 -24.45 19.01
N ILE A 8 -15.38 -25.16 18.61
CA ILE A 8 -14.80 -25.15 17.25
C ILE A 8 -15.59 -25.93 16.18
N VAL A 9 -16.65 -26.62 16.57
CA VAL A 9 -17.32 -27.64 15.72
C VAL A 9 -18.52 -27.08 14.96
N VAL A 10 -19.03 -25.91 15.34
CA VAL A 10 -20.33 -25.39 14.86
C VAL A 10 -20.26 -24.88 13.41
N CYS A 11 -19.19 -24.19 13.03
CA CYS A 11 -19.05 -23.62 11.68
C CYS A 11 -18.11 -24.39 10.75
N GLY A 12 -17.67 -25.60 11.11
CA GLY A 12 -16.96 -26.54 10.23
C GLY A 12 -15.65 -26.07 9.58
N GLY A 13 -15.21 -24.83 9.78
CA GLY A 13 -14.02 -24.25 9.15
C GLY A 13 -12.81 -24.21 10.08
N SER A 14 -11.62 -24.24 9.47
CA SER A 14 -10.39 -23.79 10.13
C SER A 14 -10.66 -22.49 10.88
N LYS A 15 -10.28 -22.43 12.17
CA LYS A 15 -10.67 -21.40 13.16
C LYS A 15 -10.53 -19.93 12.73
N ASN A 16 -9.88 -19.66 11.60
CA ASN A 16 -9.51 -18.34 11.11
C ASN A 16 -10.30 -17.90 9.85
N SER A 17 -11.01 -18.80 9.18
CA SER A 17 -11.72 -18.48 7.91
C SER A 17 -13.22 -18.24 8.06
N SER A 18 -13.80 -18.57 9.22
CA SER A 18 -15.25 -18.46 9.49
C SER A 18 -15.52 -17.90 10.88
N VAL A 19 -16.60 -17.13 11.01
CA VAL A 19 -17.08 -16.47 12.24
C VAL A 19 -18.49 -16.97 12.56
N CYS A 20 -18.69 -17.42 13.80
CA CYS A 20 -20.01 -17.78 14.34
C CYS A 20 -20.70 -16.54 14.93
N VAL A 21 -21.97 -16.35 14.62
CA VAL A 21 -22.81 -15.26 15.13
C VAL A 21 -24.09 -15.84 15.73
N ASN A 22 -24.31 -15.65 17.03
CA ASN A 22 -25.56 -16.04 17.67
C ASN A 22 -26.72 -15.13 17.21
N THR A 23 -27.91 -15.71 17.08
CA THR A 23 -29.16 -15.03 16.71
C THR A 23 -30.26 -15.40 17.71
N ASP A 24 -31.40 -14.71 17.69
CA ASP A 24 -32.49 -15.04 18.60
C ASP A 24 -33.07 -16.43 18.29
N GLY A 25 -32.77 -17.40 19.16
CA GLY A 25 -33.19 -18.80 19.01
C GLY A 25 -32.37 -19.66 18.05
N SER A 26 -31.26 -19.18 17.48
CA SER A 26 -30.39 -19.93 16.54
C SER A 26 -28.99 -19.32 16.41
N TYR A 27 -28.18 -19.74 15.43
CA TYR A 27 -26.89 -19.16 15.05
C TYR A 27 -26.70 -19.10 13.53
N GLU A 28 -25.74 -18.30 13.07
CA GLU A 28 -25.31 -18.20 11.67
C GLU A 28 -23.77 -18.26 11.58
N CYS A 29 -23.25 -18.93 10.54
CA CYS A 29 -21.83 -18.94 10.23
C CYS A 29 -21.56 -18.07 9.00
N ARG A 30 -20.63 -17.12 9.14
CA ARG A 30 -20.20 -16.22 8.06
C ARG A 30 -18.72 -16.39 7.78
N CYS A 31 -18.28 -16.10 6.56
CA CYS A 31 -16.85 -16.08 6.28
C CYS A 31 -16.18 -14.85 6.92
N ALA A 32 -14.96 -15.05 7.41
CA ALA A 32 -14.14 -13.95 7.90
C ALA A 32 -13.77 -13.00 6.74
N PRO A 33 -13.38 -11.73 7.02
CA PRO A 33 -12.84 -10.85 5.99
C PRO A 33 -11.67 -11.52 5.24
N GLY A 34 -11.63 -11.37 3.91
CA GLY A 34 -10.68 -12.07 3.04
C GLY A 34 -11.09 -13.49 2.64
N TYR A 35 -12.30 -13.94 3.01
CA TYR A 35 -12.82 -15.27 2.63
C TYR A 35 -14.21 -15.20 2.01
N ALA A 36 -14.49 -16.12 1.09
CA ALA A 36 -15.78 -16.30 0.43
C ALA A 36 -16.36 -17.69 0.70
N GLY A 37 -17.68 -17.82 0.57
CA GLY A 37 -18.37 -19.09 0.78
C GLY A 37 -17.92 -20.16 -0.22
N ASN A 38 -17.63 -21.35 0.30
CA ASN A 38 -17.33 -22.52 -0.52
C ASN A 38 -18.63 -23.17 -1.02
N PRO A 39 -18.87 -23.26 -2.34
CA PRO A 39 -20.08 -23.89 -2.86
C PRO A 39 -20.19 -25.40 -2.56
N ASP A 40 -19.05 -26.07 -2.33
CA ASP A 40 -18.98 -27.51 -2.10
C ASP A 40 -19.08 -27.90 -0.62
N SER A 41 -19.04 -26.93 0.31
CA SER A 41 -19.04 -27.19 1.75
C SER A 41 -19.97 -26.22 2.49
N PRO A 42 -21.06 -26.70 3.10
CA PRO A 42 -21.89 -25.88 3.99
C PRO A 42 -21.02 -25.30 5.11
N HIS A 43 -21.03 -23.96 5.24
CA HIS A 43 -20.19 -23.19 6.17
C HIS A 43 -18.67 -23.21 5.87
N GLY A 44 -18.25 -23.83 4.78
CA GLY A 44 -16.87 -23.75 4.30
C GLY A 44 -16.56 -22.36 3.76
N CYS A 45 -15.37 -21.87 4.06
CA CYS A 45 -14.87 -20.60 3.56
C CYS A 45 -13.54 -20.84 2.87
N VAL A 46 -13.40 -20.29 1.66
CA VAL A 46 -12.17 -20.32 0.88
C VAL A 46 -11.57 -18.93 0.84
N ASP A 47 -10.24 -18.89 0.83
CA ASP A 47 -9.49 -17.67 0.65
C ASP A 47 -9.92 -16.94 -0.63
N VAL A 48 -10.09 -15.62 -0.55
CA VAL A 48 -10.34 -14.79 -1.71
C VAL A 48 -8.99 -14.39 -2.26
N ASP A 49 -8.68 -14.79 -3.49
CA ASP A 49 -7.49 -14.29 -4.17
C ASP A 49 -7.78 -12.89 -4.74
N GLU A 50 -7.48 -11.84 -3.96
CA GLU A 50 -7.73 -10.47 -4.40
C GLU A 50 -6.94 -10.11 -5.67
N CYS A 51 -5.80 -10.76 -5.91
CA CYS A 51 -4.98 -10.54 -7.10
C CYS A 51 -5.61 -11.10 -8.38
N GLN A 52 -6.54 -12.06 -8.28
CA GLN A 52 -7.31 -12.57 -9.42
C GLN A 52 -8.61 -11.80 -9.65
N LEU A 53 -9.07 -11.01 -8.68
CA LEU A 53 -10.30 -10.22 -8.80
C LEU A 53 -10.10 -8.98 -9.67
N SER A 54 -8.93 -8.33 -9.58
CA SER A 54 -8.59 -7.18 -10.42
C SER A 54 -7.08 -6.92 -10.42
N ASP A 55 -6.53 -6.65 -11.61
CA ASP A 55 -5.14 -6.24 -11.78
C ASP A 55 -4.82 -4.88 -11.11
N PHE A 56 -5.84 -4.09 -10.76
CA PHE A 56 -5.69 -2.74 -10.21
C PHE A 56 -5.77 -2.66 -8.67
N TYR A 57 -5.87 -3.79 -7.96
CA TYR A 57 -5.92 -3.80 -6.48
C TYR A 57 -4.72 -3.10 -5.84
N CYS A 58 -3.54 -3.24 -6.44
CA CYS A 58 -2.31 -2.59 -5.97
C CYS A 58 -1.95 -1.30 -6.73
N GLY A 59 -2.75 -0.90 -7.73
CA GLY A 59 -2.40 0.17 -8.67
C GLY A 59 -1.31 -0.23 -9.68
N GLU A 60 -1.01 0.65 -10.64
CA GLU A 60 -0.10 0.35 -11.76
C GLU A 60 1.37 0.13 -11.36
N LYS A 61 1.75 0.56 -10.15
CA LYS A 61 3.12 0.50 -9.63
C LYS A 61 3.27 -0.48 -8.46
N GLY A 62 2.31 -1.40 -8.33
CA GLY A 62 2.32 -2.45 -7.32
C GLY A 62 2.26 -3.84 -7.92
N ILE A 63 2.94 -4.80 -7.31
CA ILE A 63 2.79 -6.23 -7.57
C ILE A 63 1.92 -6.81 -6.46
N CYS A 64 0.80 -7.43 -6.84
CA CYS A 64 -0.11 -8.09 -5.91
C CYS A 64 0.40 -9.48 -5.55
N LYS A 65 0.40 -9.80 -4.24
CA LYS A 65 0.66 -11.12 -3.69
C LYS A 65 -0.51 -11.54 -2.82
N ASN A 66 -1.18 -12.61 -3.23
CA ASN A 66 -2.26 -13.17 -2.44
C ASN A 66 -1.69 -13.84 -1.17
N LEU A 67 -2.36 -13.65 -0.03
CA LEU A 67 -2.03 -14.24 1.26
C LEU A 67 -3.28 -14.90 1.84
N VAL A 68 -3.11 -15.88 2.73
CA VAL A 68 -4.28 -16.53 3.33
C VAL A 68 -5.04 -15.54 4.23
N GLY A 69 -6.23 -15.13 3.80
CA GLY A 69 -7.14 -14.18 4.44
C GLY A 69 -6.84 -12.71 4.15
N SER A 70 -5.93 -12.39 3.21
CA SER A 70 -5.58 -11.01 2.86
C SER A 70 -4.72 -10.95 1.59
N TYR A 71 -4.19 -9.77 1.27
CA TYR A 71 -3.22 -9.60 0.21
C TYR A 71 -2.16 -8.56 0.58
N GLU A 72 -1.04 -8.64 -0.12
CA GLU A 72 0.05 -7.69 -0.01
C GLU A 72 0.35 -7.07 -1.37
N CYS A 73 0.46 -5.74 -1.39
CA CYS A 73 1.00 -4.98 -2.50
C CYS A 73 2.46 -4.63 -2.22
N GLU A 74 3.35 -5.14 -3.07
CA GLU A 74 4.74 -4.72 -3.13
C GLU A 74 4.87 -3.57 -4.10
N CYS A 75 5.20 -2.38 -3.60
CA CYS A 75 5.33 -1.19 -4.42
C CYS A 75 6.72 -1.10 -5.09
N ALA A 76 6.74 -0.61 -6.32
CA ALA A 76 7.98 -0.28 -7.02
C ALA A 76 8.77 0.81 -6.29
N GLU A 77 10.07 0.94 -6.61
CA GLU A 77 10.92 2.01 -6.08
C GLU A 77 10.33 3.39 -6.39
N GLY A 78 10.32 4.29 -5.39
CA GLY A 78 9.67 5.60 -5.48
C GLY A 78 8.17 5.61 -5.15
N PHE A 79 7.59 4.46 -4.79
CA PHE A 79 6.17 4.33 -4.44
C PHE A 79 5.98 3.73 -3.04
N GLN A 80 4.87 4.09 -2.40
CA GLN A 80 4.47 3.58 -1.09
C GLN A 80 3.01 3.17 -1.08
N ARG A 81 2.63 2.30 -0.13
CA ARG A 81 1.23 1.92 0.05
C ARG A 81 0.44 3.08 0.66
N ASP A 82 -0.65 3.48 0.01
CA ASP A 82 -1.62 4.40 0.59
C ASP A 82 -2.41 3.71 1.71
N GLN A 83 -2.53 4.36 2.86
CA GLN A 83 -3.20 3.80 4.03
C GLN A 83 -4.72 3.66 3.89
N TYR A 84 -5.34 4.38 2.94
CA TYR A 84 -6.78 4.41 2.75
C TYR A 84 -7.20 3.50 1.60
N THR A 85 -6.50 3.56 0.46
CA THR A 85 -6.82 2.78 -0.73
C THR A 85 -6.09 1.44 -0.78
N GLY A 86 -4.98 1.29 -0.05
CA GLY A 86 -4.12 0.10 -0.14
C GLY A 86 -3.28 0.02 -1.42
N GLN A 87 -3.40 1.00 -2.33
CA GLN A 87 -2.70 1.03 -3.61
C GLN A 87 -1.31 1.66 -3.47
N CYS A 88 -0.42 1.32 -4.40
CA CYS A 88 0.89 1.95 -4.51
C CYS A 88 0.74 3.33 -5.14
N VAL A 89 1.06 4.35 -4.36
CA VAL A 89 1.02 5.76 -4.74
C VAL A 89 2.43 6.35 -4.71
N ASP A 90 2.63 7.37 -5.53
CA ASP A 90 3.88 8.10 -5.63
C ASP A 90 4.32 8.67 -4.28
N ILE A 91 5.58 8.46 -3.91
CA ILE A 91 6.15 9.13 -2.73
C ILE A 91 6.46 10.56 -3.15
N ASP A 92 5.89 11.53 -2.46
CA ASP A 92 6.27 12.93 -2.66
C ASP A 92 7.55 13.23 -1.86
N GLU A 93 8.72 13.00 -2.44
CA GLU A 93 9.99 13.18 -1.73
C GLU A 93 10.22 14.65 -1.34
N CYS A 94 9.60 15.60 -2.06
CA CYS A 94 9.74 17.03 -1.76
C CYS A 94 9.17 17.42 -0.40
N LYS A 95 8.28 16.62 0.20
CA LYS A 95 7.79 16.83 1.57
C LYS A 95 8.87 16.67 2.63
N TYR A 96 9.99 16.02 2.30
CA TYR A 96 11.11 15.79 3.21
C TYR A 96 12.28 16.77 2.96
N GLU A 97 12.06 17.81 2.15
CA GLU A 97 13.04 18.85 1.84
C GLU A 97 14.43 18.28 1.43
N PRO A 98 14.51 17.38 0.42
CA PRO A 98 15.75 16.67 0.08
C PRO A 98 16.76 17.54 -0.71
N CYS A 99 16.37 18.73 -1.12
CA CYS A 99 17.16 19.62 -1.95
C CYS A 99 17.94 20.67 -1.14
N ASP A 100 18.95 21.27 -1.77
CA ASP A 100 19.62 22.45 -1.22
C ASP A 100 18.60 23.59 -1.01
N LYS A 101 18.85 24.47 -0.03
CA LYS A 101 18.02 25.67 0.19
C LYS A 101 18.04 26.63 -1.00
N ALA A 102 19.11 26.60 -1.80
CA ALA A 102 19.23 27.31 -3.07
C ALA A 102 18.77 26.47 -4.27
N ALA A 103 17.89 25.49 -4.06
CA ALA A 103 17.28 24.70 -5.12
C ALA A 103 15.76 24.60 -4.96
N ILE A 104 15.09 24.37 -6.09
CA ILE A 104 13.66 24.06 -6.15
C ILE A 104 13.50 22.55 -6.28
N CYS A 105 12.71 21.95 -5.40
CA CYS A 105 12.29 20.56 -5.51
C CYS A 105 11.07 20.44 -6.44
N THR A 106 11.09 19.46 -7.34
CA THR A 106 9.95 19.08 -8.18
C THR A 106 9.70 17.59 -7.99
N ASN A 107 8.53 17.23 -7.46
CA ASN A 107 8.11 15.85 -7.36
C ASN A 107 7.81 15.30 -8.76
N LEU A 108 8.26 14.08 -9.04
CA LEU A 108 8.07 13.38 -10.32
C LEU A 108 7.49 12.01 -10.04
N HIS A 109 6.86 11.40 -11.04
CA HIS A 109 6.32 10.06 -10.85
C HIS A 109 7.46 9.02 -10.68
N GLY A 110 7.58 8.49 -9.46
CA GLY A 110 8.58 7.53 -9.00
C GLY A 110 9.92 8.16 -8.59
N SER A 111 10.02 9.49 -8.49
CA SER A 111 11.27 10.17 -8.16
C SER A 111 11.07 11.66 -7.85
N PHE A 112 12.15 12.40 -7.65
CA PHE A 112 12.13 13.85 -7.57
C PHE A 112 13.34 14.46 -8.30
N ARG A 113 13.25 15.76 -8.56
CA ARG A 113 14.37 16.52 -9.11
C ARG A 113 14.59 17.80 -8.33
N CYS A 114 15.83 18.02 -7.93
CA CYS A 114 16.30 19.30 -7.42
C CYS A 114 16.94 20.12 -8.54
N THR A 115 16.59 21.40 -8.64
CA THR A 115 17.20 22.33 -9.61
C THR A 115 17.70 23.57 -8.88
N CYS A 116 19.01 23.85 -8.95
CA CYS A 116 19.57 25.07 -8.35
C CYS A 116 18.90 26.32 -8.95
N THR A 117 18.63 27.30 -8.10
CA THR A 117 18.04 28.58 -8.49
C THR A 117 19.03 29.47 -9.24
N ASP A 118 18.54 30.56 -9.82
CA ASP A 118 19.36 31.51 -10.55
C ASP A 118 20.52 32.04 -9.71
N GLY A 119 21.71 32.10 -10.31
CA GLY A 119 22.96 32.44 -9.61
C GLY A 119 23.66 31.26 -8.94
N PHE A 120 23.08 30.05 -8.94
CA PHE A 120 23.70 28.85 -8.38
C PHE A 120 23.88 27.74 -9.44
N VAL A 121 24.84 26.86 -9.20
CA VAL A 121 25.14 25.67 -10.00
C VAL A 121 25.40 24.47 -9.08
N GLY A 122 25.15 23.27 -9.58
CA GLY A 122 25.29 22.04 -8.82
C GLY A 122 24.29 20.98 -9.26
N ASN A 123 24.13 19.93 -8.46
CA ASN A 123 23.18 18.84 -8.72
C ASN A 123 21.79 19.09 -8.08
N GLY A 124 21.56 20.29 -7.54
CA GLY A 124 20.31 20.67 -6.85
C GLY A 124 20.22 20.16 -5.41
N VAL A 125 20.83 19.03 -5.07
CA VAL A 125 20.99 18.58 -3.67
C VAL A 125 22.09 19.39 -2.96
N GLN A 126 23.09 19.84 -3.73
CA GLN A 126 24.11 20.76 -3.29
C GLN A 126 24.26 21.83 -4.37
N CYS A 127 24.12 23.10 -3.97
CA CYS A 127 24.23 24.24 -4.85
C CYS A 127 25.35 25.18 -4.37
N HIS A 128 26.15 25.67 -5.30
CA HIS A 128 27.18 26.67 -5.04
C HIS A 128 27.01 27.87 -5.97
N GLY A 129 27.39 29.05 -5.50
CA GLY A 129 27.29 30.27 -6.30
C GLY A 129 28.05 30.14 -7.62
N LYS A 130 27.46 30.64 -8.70
CA LYS A 130 28.15 30.83 -9.98
C LYS A 130 29.25 31.86 -9.75
N ILE A 131 30.51 31.44 -9.81
CA ILE A 131 31.62 32.39 -9.90
C ILE A 131 31.50 33.03 -11.28
N LEU A 132 31.12 34.30 -11.33
CA LEU A 132 31.18 35.09 -12.56
C LEU A 132 32.66 35.21 -12.97
N PRO A 133 33.02 34.93 -14.24
CA PRO A 133 34.41 34.95 -14.70
C PRO A 133 35.00 36.37 -14.90
N ASP A 134 34.64 37.36 -14.07
CA ASP A 134 35.05 38.76 -14.26
C ASP A 134 36.02 39.33 -13.20
N PHE A 135 36.65 38.48 -12.37
CA PHE A 135 37.71 38.94 -11.44
C PHE A 135 39.06 38.24 -11.61
N LEU A 136 39.34 37.67 -12.78
CA LEU A 136 40.68 37.14 -13.13
C LEU A 136 41.48 38.02 -14.09
N ASN A 137 41.14 39.29 -14.29
CA ASN A 137 42.04 40.21 -14.98
C ASN A 137 41.76 41.70 -14.70
N THR A 138 42.29 42.25 -13.61
CA THR A 138 42.79 43.64 -13.55
C THR A 138 43.86 43.77 -12.48
#